data_AF-A0A3D0QDX8-F1
#
_entry.id   AF-A0A3D0QDX8-F1
#
_cell.length_a   1.000
_cell.length_b   1.000
_cell.length_c   1.000
_cell.angle_alpha   90.00
_cell.angle_beta   90.00
_cell.angle_gamma   90.00
#
_symmetry.space_group_name_H-M   'P 1'
#
loop_
_entity.id
_entity.type
_entity.pdbx_description
1 polymer ?
#
loop_
_entity_poly.entity_id
_entity_poly.type
_entity_poly.pdbx_seq_one_letter_code
_entity_poly.pdbx_strand_id
1 'polypeptide(L)'
;MKKHLALALALLFLSCDHGLAPLPPIEPGFGGTIYFEKETWPPADSLVNLWVFASQIFPLDSEKVFQGLFSNPPAIYLYPAFDKNLPLFGDSVSYAFNLPPATYFYVGVLQRTANDINVRSLKVVGMYGTSDVPPIPIPVNVTDTGFLTGIDLRVNFRKPPPQPF
;
A
#
# COMPACT_ATOMS: atom_id res chain seq x y z
N MET A 1 36.31 54.34 -30.24
CA MET A 1 36.61 52.93 -29.93
C MET A 1 36.14 52.48 -28.52
N LYS A 2 35.00 53.00 -28.00
CA LYS A 2 34.51 52.68 -26.63
C LYS A 2 33.18 51.93 -26.59
N LYS A 3 32.54 51.68 -27.74
CA LYS A 3 31.18 51.10 -27.82
C LYS A 3 31.14 49.56 -27.92
N HIS A 4 32.27 48.91 -28.19
CA HIS A 4 32.31 47.44 -28.36
C HIS A 4 32.65 46.68 -27.06
N LEU A 5 33.13 47.37 -26.01
CA LEU A 5 33.47 46.74 -24.74
C LEU A 5 32.23 46.43 -23.87
N ALA A 6 31.14 47.19 -24.05
CA ALA A 6 29.91 47.01 -23.29
C ALA A 6 29.10 45.78 -23.73
N LEU A 7 29.29 45.28 -24.96
CA LEU A 7 28.54 44.14 -25.48
C LEU A 7 29.12 42.80 -25.03
N ALA A 8 30.42 42.71 -24.76
CA ALA A 8 31.09 41.49 -24.33
C ALA A 8 30.77 41.09 -22.87
N LEU A 9 30.40 42.06 -22.01
CA LEU A 9 30.08 41.80 -20.61
C LEU A 9 28.63 41.31 -20.39
N ALA A 10 27.74 41.57 -21.34
CA ALA A 10 26.33 41.16 -21.26
C ALA A 10 26.11 39.67 -21.59
N LEU A 11 27.06 39.02 -22.28
CA LEU A 11 26.96 37.60 -22.65
C LEU A 11 27.39 36.63 -21.54
N LEU A 12 28.02 37.11 -20.46
CA LEU A 12 28.50 36.26 -19.35
C LEU A 12 27.44 35.94 -18.28
N PHE A 13 26.24 36.52 -18.37
CA PHE A 13 25.14 36.24 -17.42
C PHE A 13 24.08 35.26 -17.94
N LEU A 14 24.25 34.73 -19.16
CA LEU A 14 23.33 33.73 -19.75
C LEU A 14 23.77 32.29 -19.50
N SER A 15 24.92 32.05 -18.87
CA SER A 15 25.39 30.72 -18.49
C SER A 15 25.11 30.43 -17.01
N CYS A 16 23.86 30.57 -16.59
CA CYS A 16 23.40 29.89 -15.38
C CYS A 16 22.95 28.50 -15.81
N ASP A 17 23.93 27.61 -15.91
CA ASP A 17 23.72 26.19 -16.14
C ASP A 17 22.94 25.67 -14.93
N HIS A 18 21.66 25.36 -15.12
CA HIS A 18 20.86 24.68 -14.10
C HIS A 18 21.46 23.28 -13.94
N GLY A 19 22.48 23.18 -13.09
CA GLY A 19 23.11 21.92 -12.71
C GLY A 19 22.02 20.90 -12.37
N LEU A 20 22.24 19.67 -12.84
CA LEU A 20 21.35 18.52 -12.72
C LEU A 20 20.47 18.60 -11.47
N ALA A 21 19.18 18.87 -11.66
CA ALA A 21 18.22 18.87 -10.57
C ALA A 21 18.30 17.51 -9.85
N PRO A 22 18.32 17.48 -8.50
CA PRO A 22 18.32 16.22 -7.78
C PRO A 22 17.09 15.41 -8.21
N LEU A 23 17.29 14.10 -8.39
CA LEU A 23 16.17 13.20 -8.69
C LEU A 23 15.07 13.42 -7.63
N PRO A 24 13.79 13.42 -8.05
CA PRO A 24 12.70 13.56 -7.09
C PRO A 24 12.82 12.46 -6.04
N PRO A 25 12.58 12.78 -4.75
CA PRO A 25 12.64 11.79 -3.70
C PRO A 25 11.65 10.66 -3.99
N ILE A 26 12.11 9.41 -3.90
CA ILE A 26 11.25 8.23 -3.99
C ILE A 26 10.45 8.15 -2.71
N GLU A 27 9.11 8.16 -2.82
CA GLU A 27 8.26 7.93 -1.66
C GLU A 27 8.38 6.47 -1.21
N PRO A 28 8.73 6.21 0.06
CA PRO A 28 8.92 4.86 0.55
C PRO A 28 7.60 4.08 0.53
N GLY A 29 7.67 2.78 0.26
CA GLY A 29 6.48 1.93 0.25
C GLY A 29 6.65 0.64 -0.53
N PHE A 30 5.52 0.07 -0.93
CA PHE A 30 5.51 -1.09 -1.82
C PHE A 30 4.30 -1.11 -2.74
N GLY A 31 4.41 -1.85 -3.84
CA GLY A 31 3.34 -2.05 -4.80
C GLY A 31 3.37 -3.43 -5.44
N GLY A 32 2.25 -3.76 -6.08
CA GLY A 32 2.05 -5.04 -6.74
C GLY A 32 0.67 -5.10 -7.37
N THR A 33 0.24 -6.32 -7.67
CA THR A 33 -1.06 -6.61 -8.25
C THR A 33 -1.85 -7.54 -7.33
N ILE A 34 -3.09 -7.15 -7.05
CA ILE A 34 -4.07 -8.02 -6.42
C ILE A 34 -4.76 -8.81 -7.53
N TYR A 35 -4.76 -10.12 -7.42
CA TYR A 35 -5.47 -11.03 -8.33
C TYR A 35 -6.68 -11.61 -7.62
N PHE A 36 -7.86 -11.44 -8.20
CA PHE A 36 -9.11 -11.98 -7.69
C PHE A 36 -9.46 -13.27 -8.43
N GLU A 37 -9.64 -14.35 -7.68
CA GLU A 37 -10.01 -15.62 -8.28
C GLU A 37 -11.43 -15.55 -8.86
N LYS A 38 -11.57 -16.02 -10.11
CA LYS A 38 -12.83 -15.97 -10.85
C LYS A 38 -13.96 -16.65 -10.09
N GLU A 39 -15.15 -16.07 -10.19
CA GLU A 39 -16.37 -16.58 -9.55
C GLU A 39 -16.33 -16.64 -8.01
N THR A 40 -15.30 -16.09 -7.37
CA THR A 40 -15.22 -16.08 -5.90
C THR A 40 -15.84 -14.83 -5.28
N TRP A 41 -16.00 -13.73 -6.02
CA TRP A 41 -16.59 -12.49 -5.51
C TRP A 41 -17.89 -12.73 -4.74
N PRO A 42 -18.05 -12.13 -3.54
CA PRO A 42 -19.30 -12.19 -2.80
C PRO A 42 -20.40 -11.40 -3.55
N PRO A 43 -21.67 -11.62 -3.18
CA PRO A 43 -22.77 -10.76 -3.61
C PRO A 43 -22.49 -9.29 -3.28
N ALA A 44 -22.97 -8.37 -4.11
CA ALA A 44 -22.63 -6.95 -4.00
C ALA A 44 -23.14 -6.28 -2.70
N ASP A 45 -24.17 -6.83 -2.08
CA ASP A 45 -24.71 -6.39 -0.79
C ASP A 45 -23.85 -6.84 0.42
N SER A 46 -22.94 -7.79 0.21
CA SER A 46 -22.12 -8.43 1.25
C SER A 46 -20.69 -7.85 1.32
N LEU A 47 -20.40 -6.82 0.51
CA LEU A 47 -19.09 -6.20 0.35
C LEU A 47 -19.21 -4.67 0.45
N VAL A 48 -18.81 -4.12 1.60
CA VAL A 48 -18.90 -2.67 1.86
C VAL A 48 -17.61 -1.97 1.44
N ASN A 49 -16.45 -2.50 1.84
CA ASN A 49 -15.15 -1.98 1.45
C ASN A 49 -14.12 -3.10 1.30
N LEU A 50 -13.06 -2.78 0.57
CA LEU A 50 -11.90 -3.60 0.33
C LEU A 50 -10.64 -2.70 0.36
N TRP A 51 -9.64 -3.11 1.13
CA TRP A 51 -8.37 -2.41 1.27
C TRP A 51 -7.21 -3.39 1.20
N VAL A 52 -6.04 -2.94 0.75
CA VAL A 52 -4.76 -3.51 1.16
C VAL A 52 -4.46 -2.99 2.56
N PHE A 53 -4.02 -3.85 3.47
CA PHE A 53 -3.52 -3.44 4.77
C PHE A 53 -2.05 -3.86 4.95
N ALA A 54 -1.32 -3.09 5.73
CA ALA A 54 0.05 -3.40 6.14
C ALA A 54 0.16 -3.19 7.65
N SER A 55 0.52 -4.26 8.38
CA SER A 55 0.62 -4.26 9.84
C SER A 55 2.06 -4.37 10.32
N GLN A 56 2.45 -3.48 11.21
CA GLN A 56 3.71 -3.54 11.97
C GLN A 56 3.62 -4.43 13.21
N ILE A 57 2.45 -5.04 13.47
CA ILE A 57 2.20 -5.93 14.60
C ILE A 57 1.66 -7.28 14.11
N PHE A 58 2.20 -8.39 14.63
CA PHE A 58 1.74 -9.76 14.37
C PHE A 58 2.18 -10.67 15.52
N PRO A 59 1.38 -11.67 15.97
CA PRO A 59 0.03 -11.99 15.50
C PRO A 59 -1.00 -10.92 15.90
N LEU A 60 -2.00 -10.75 15.05
CA LEU A 60 -3.14 -9.89 15.34
C LEU A 60 -4.09 -10.59 16.33
N ASP A 61 -4.94 -9.79 16.95
CA ASP A 61 -6.15 -10.21 17.65
C ASP A 61 -7.18 -9.08 17.50
N SER A 62 -8.40 -9.33 17.97
CA SER A 62 -9.50 -8.37 17.87
C SER A 62 -9.15 -6.98 18.45
N GLU A 63 -8.43 -6.94 19.56
CA GLU A 63 -8.06 -5.70 20.25
C GLU A 63 -6.94 -4.97 19.50
N LYS A 64 -5.89 -5.71 19.11
CA LYS A 64 -4.75 -5.18 18.35
C LYS A 64 -5.14 -4.62 16.99
N VAL A 65 -6.15 -5.19 16.31
CA VAL A 65 -6.63 -4.63 15.04
C VAL A 65 -7.21 -3.24 15.24
N PHE A 66 -8.09 -3.09 16.22
CA PHE A 66 -8.69 -1.79 16.52
C PHE A 66 -7.64 -0.78 16.99
N GLN A 67 -6.80 -1.17 17.96
CA GLN A 67 -5.74 -0.29 18.45
C GLN A 67 -4.78 0.08 17.32
N GLY A 68 -4.36 -0.87 16.49
CA GLY A 68 -3.44 -0.63 15.40
C GLY A 68 -4.00 0.25 14.28
N LEU A 69 -5.30 0.16 13.99
CA LEU A 69 -5.95 1.01 12.97
C LEU A 69 -6.18 2.45 13.45
N PHE A 70 -6.44 2.66 14.74
CA PHE A 70 -6.90 3.94 15.28
C PHE A 70 -5.92 4.60 16.27
N SER A 71 -4.74 4.03 16.49
CA SER A 71 -3.67 4.68 17.27
C SER A 71 -3.04 5.85 16.51
N ASN A 72 -2.35 6.73 17.23
CA ASN A 72 -1.57 7.82 16.64
C ASN A 72 -0.12 7.75 17.13
N PRO A 73 0.86 7.33 16.30
CA PRO A 73 0.70 6.87 14.91
C PRO A 73 -0.01 5.50 14.81
N PRO A 74 -0.63 5.16 13.66
CA PRO A 74 -1.23 3.84 13.44
C PRO A 74 -0.13 2.77 13.31
N ALA A 75 -0.40 1.57 13.80
CA ALA A 75 0.45 0.38 13.56
C ALA A 75 -0.06 -0.45 12.37
N ILE A 76 -1.30 -0.24 11.94
CA ILE A 76 -1.94 -0.86 10.78
C ILE A 76 -2.35 0.25 9.81
N TYR A 77 -1.81 0.19 8.61
CA TYR A 77 -2.08 1.16 7.55
C TYR A 77 -3.02 0.55 6.52
N LEU A 78 -3.83 1.37 5.87
CA LEU A 78 -4.76 0.95 4.82
C LEU A 78 -4.50 1.68 3.50
N TYR A 79 -4.69 0.96 2.39
CA TYR A 79 -4.69 1.47 1.03
C TYR A 79 -5.89 0.95 0.23
N PRO A 80 -6.64 1.83 -0.46
CA PRO A 80 -6.56 3.27 -0.36
C PRO A 80 -6.95 3.75 1.06
N ALA A 81 -6.97 5.06 1.29
CA ALA A 81 -7.40 5.62 2.57
C ALA A 81 -8.77 5.08 3.01
N PHE A 82 -9.05 5.15 4.31
CA PHE A 82 -10.20 4.51 4.98
C PHE A 82 -11.57 4.86 4.36
N ASP A 83 -11.73 6.06 3.81
CA ASP A 83 -12.95 6.56 3.16
C ASP A 83 -13.09 6.11 1.70
N LYS A 84 -12.08 5.43 1.16
CA LYS A 84 -12.00 4.96 -0.23
C LYS A 84 -12.05 3.45 -0.29
N ASN A 85 -12.15 2.93 -1.52
CA ASN A 85 -12.24 1.51 -1.78
C ASN A 85 -11.35 1.12 -2.96
N LEU A 86 -10.80 -0.10 -2.92
CA LEU A 86 -10.27 -0.72 -4.12
C LEU A 86 -11.40 -0.92 -5.15
N PRO A 87 -11.08 -0.93 -6.46
CA PRO A 87 -11.99 -1.38 -7.49
C PRO A 87 -12.58 -2.76 -7.16
N LEU A 88 -13.90 -2.88 -7.28
CA LEU A 88 -14.63 -4.11 -6.98
C LEU A 88 -15.02 -4.86 -8.25
N PHE A 89 -15.25 -6.17 -8.13
CA PHE A 89 -15.76 -7.03 -9.21
C PHE A 89 -14.89 -7.08 -10.48
N GLY A 90 -13.58 -6.81 -10.35
CA GLY A 90 -12.59 -7.01 -11.40
C GLY A 90 -11.79 -8.30 -11.22
N ASP A 91 -11.00 -8.65 -12.23
CA ASP A 91 -10.07 -9.79 -12.18
C ASP A 91 -8.76 -9.43 -11.47
N SER A 92 -8.34 -8.17 -11.53
CA SER A 92 -7.14 -7.69 -10.87
C SER A 92 -7.14 -6.19 -10.64
N VAL A 93 -6.35 -5.72 -9.67
CA VAL A 93 -6.03 -4.30 -9.47
C VAL A 93 -4.55 -4.12 -9.14
N SER A 94 -3.87 -3.21 -9.83
CA SER A 94 -2.54 -2.75 -9.46
C SER A 94 -2.62 -1.67 -8.39
N TYR A 95 -1.71 -1.71 -7.43
CA TYR A 95 -1.68 -0.77 -6.31
C TYR A 95 -0.26 -0.27 -6.02
N ALA A 96 -0.19 0.94 -5.45
CA ALA A 96 1.04 1.55 -4.96
C ALA A 96 0.78 2.14 -3.57
N PHE A 97 1.35 1.51 -2.55
CA PHE A 97 1.09 1.80 -1.15
C PHE A 97 2.30 2.49 -0.51
N ASN A 98 2.22 3.81 -0.40
CA ASN A 98 3.25 4.62 0.24
C ASN A 98 3.12 4.47 1.76
N LEU A 99 4.23 4.15 2.41
CA LEU A 99 4.27 3.74 3.81
C LEU A 99 5.55 4.27 4.46
N PRO A 100 5.51 4.64 5.76
CA PRO A 100 6.72 4.99 6.47
C PRO A 100 7.68 3.79 6.54
N PRO A 101 9.01 4.06 6.66
CA PRO A 101 10.00 2.99 6.79
C PRO A 101 9.75 2.15 8.05
N ALA A 102 9.55 0.86 7.85
CA ALA A 102 9.30 -0.12 8.89
C ALA A 102 9.33 -1.54 8.32
N THR A 103 9.37 -2.53 9.21
CA THR A 103 9.03 -3.91 8.85
C THR A 103 7.53 -4.14 9.07
N TYR A 104 6.85 -4.55 8.01
CA TYR A 104 5.44 -4.93 8.02
C TYR A 104 5.34 -6.44 8.06
N PHE A 105 5.01 -6.99 9.22
CA PHE A 105 4.95 -8.44 9.44
C PHE A 105 3.75 -9.10 8.77
N TYR A 106 2.70 -8.32 8.47
CA TYR A 106 1.52 -8.86 7.81
C TYR A 106 0.95 -7.87 6.79
N VAL A 107 0.97 -8.28 5.53
CA VAL A 107 0.38 -7.54 4.41
C VAL A 107 -0.70 -8.41 3.79
N GLY A 108 -1.86 -7.82 3.50
CA GLY A 108 -2.97 -8.56 2.92
C GLY A 108 -4.11 -7.68 2.44
N VAL A 109 -5.21 -8.34 2.08
CA VAL A 109 -6.45 -7.67 1.65
C VAL A 109 -7.50 -7.82 2.74
N LEU A 110 -8.02 -6.69 3.21
CA LEU A 110 -9.04 -6.59 4.24
C LEU A 110 -10.39 -6.27 3.60
N GLN A 111 -11.38 -7.13 3.82
CA GLN A 111 -12.77 -6.93 3.47
C GLN A 111 -13.54 -6.39 4.67
N ARG A 112 -14.42 -5.42 4.43
CA ARG A 112 -15.49 -5.03 5.36
C ARG A 112 -16.84 -5.53 4.85
N THR A 113 -17.58 -6.24 5.70
CA THR A 113 -18.85 -6.89 5.34
C THR A 113 -20.09 -6.17 5.87
N ALA A 114 -19.93 -5.13 6.70
CA ALA A 114 -21.04 -4.40 7.31
C ALA A 114 -20.73 -2.91 7.47
N ASN A 115 -21.77 -2.08 7.57
CA ASN A 115 -21.64 -0.62 7.75
C ASN A 115 -21.08 -0.23 9.11
N ASP A 116 -21.19 -1.07 10.14
CA ASP A 116 -20.52 -0.78 11.41
C ASP A 116 -19.11 -1.38 11.37
N ILE A 117 -18.11 -0.57 11.70
CA ILE A 117 -16.72 -1.02 11.71
C ILE A 117 -16.44 -1.65 13.06
N ASN A 118 -16.45 -2.97 13.04
CA ASN A 118 -16.03 -3.80 14.17
C ASN A 118 -15.26 -5.03 13.70
N VAL A 119 -14.60 -5.73 14.62
CA VAL A 119 -13.79 -6.91 14.25
C VAL A 119 -14.60 -7.95 13.51
N ARG A 120 -15.88 -8.15 13.86
CA ARG A 120 -16.75 -9.12 13.18
C ARG A 120 -17.10 -8.70 11.76
N SER A 121 -17.03 -7.41 11.46
CA SER A 121 -17.23 -6.86 10.11
C SER A 121 -15.98 -6.94 9.24
N LEU A 122 -14.79 -7.20 9.81
CA LEU A 122 -13.52 -7.22 9.11
C LEU A 122 -13.10 -8.67 8.83
N LYS A 123 -12.62 -8.93 7.62
CA LYS A 123 -12.11 -10.26 7.21
C LYS A 123 -10.87 -10.12 6.35
N VAL A 124 -9.85 -10.91 6.61
CA VAL A 124 -8.70 -11.03 5.71
C VAL A 124 -9.07 -11.98 4.58
N VAL A 125 -9.05 -11.51 3.34
CA VAL A 125 -9.48 -12.27 2.15
C VAL A 125 -8.33 -12.64 1.20
N GLY A 126 -7.14 -12.11 1.48
CA GLY A 126 -5.91 -12.45 0.81
C GLY A 126 -4.71 -11.99 1.64
N MET A 127 -3.54 -12.56 1.40
CA MET A 127 -2.32 -12.20 2.10
C MET A 127 -1.08 -12.39 1.23
N TYR A 128 -0.04 -11.63 1.54
CA TYR A 128 1.31 -11.85 1.04
C TYR A 128 2.01 -12.85 1.95
N GLY A 129 2.35 -14.03 1.43
CA GLY A 129 2.87 -15.13 2.24
C GLY A 129 3.43 -16.28 1.44
N THR A 130 3.83 -17.33 2.16
CA THR A 130 4.35 -18.58 1.56
C THR A 130 3.27 -19.32 0.77
N SER A 131 3.69 -20.28 -0.06
CA SER A 131 2.78 -21.15 -0.81
C SER A 131 2.30 -22.36 0.01
N ASP A 132 2.54 -22.38 1.32
CA ASP A 132 2.12 -23.45 2.22
C ASP A 132 0.60 -23.47 2.42
N VAL A 133 0.08 -24.57 2.98
CA VAL A 133 -1.34 -24.71 3.35
C VAL A 133 -1.44 -25.07 4.84
N PRO A 134 -1.79 -24.12 5.73
CA PRO A 134 -2.11 -22.72 5.44
C PRO A 134 -0.89 -21.85 5.11
N PRO A 135 -1.07 -20.73 4.39
CA PRO A 135 0.01 -19.81 4.06
C PRO A 135 0.54 -19.07 5.30
N ILE A 136 1.84 -18.80 5.35
CA ILE A 136 2.51 -18.07 6.43
C ILE A 136 2.87 -16.65 5.95
N PRO A 137 2.58 -15.57 6.70
CA PRO A 137 2.92 -14.22 6.29
C PRO A 137 4.43 -14.02 6.09
N ILE A 138 4.81 -13.34 5.01
CA ILE A 138 6.20 -12.95 4.74
C ILE A 138 6.35 -11.47 5.10
N PRO A 139 7.28 -11.09 5.99
CA PRO A 139 7.52 -9.69 6.32
C PRO A 139 8.00 -8.89 5.11
N VAL A 140 7.51 -7.66 4.99
CA VAL A 140 7.93 -6.69 3.97
C VAL A 140 8.71 -5.57 4.66
N ASN A 141 9.96 -5.36 4.26
CA ASN A 141 10.83 -4.34 4.86
C ASN A 141 10.89 -3.08 3.98
N VAL A 142 10.19 -2.03 4.38
CA VAL A 142 10.20 -0.73 3.68
C VAL A 142 11.34 0.13 4.25
N THR A 143 12.23 0.59 3.37
CA THR A 143 13.33 1.51 3.71
C THR A 143 12.95 2.96 3.44
N ASP A 144 13.69 3.90 4.01
CA ASP A 144 13.54 5.35 3.82
C ASP A 144 13.67 5.85 2.37
N THR A 145 14.36 5.09 1.54
CA THR A 145 14.74 5.46 0.18
C THR A 145 14.16 4.55 -0.90
N GLY A 146 13.34 3.56 -0.50
CA GLY A 146 12.99 2.43 -1.37
C GLY A 146 11.49 2.26 -1.57
N PHE A 147 11.11 2.00 -2.83
CA PHE A 147 9.79 1.48 -3.17
C PHE A 147 9.92 0.05 -3.68
N LEU A 148 9.36 -0.91 -2.95
CA LEU A 148 9.40 -2.33 -3.34
C LEU A 148 8.31 -2.65 -4.37
N THR A 149 8.64 -3.47 -5.36
CA THR A 149 7.67 -3.96 -6.36
C THR A 149 7.50 -5.47 -6.24
N GLY A 150 6.39 -5.99 -6.75
CA GLY A 150 6.13 -7.44 -6.78
C GLY A 150 5.56 -7.99 -5.47
N ILE A 151 4.97 -7.12 -4.64
CA ILE A 151 4.17 -7.56 -3.50
C ILE A 151 2.77 -7.93 -4.04
N ASP A 152 2.69 -9.08 -4.70
CA ASP A 152 1.45 -9.54 -5.32
C ASP A 152 0.56 -10.26 -4.30
N LEU A 153 -0.75 -10.01 -4.38
CA LEU A 153 -1.74 -10.55 -3.46
C LEU A 153 -2.72 -11.44 -4.23
N ARG A 154 -3.12 -12.57 -3.63
CA ARG A 154 -4.15 -13.45 -4.19
C ARG A 154 -5.35 -13.47 -3.26
N VAL A 155 -6.53 -13.26 -3.84
CA VAL A 155 -7.79 -13.20 -3.11
C VAL A 155 -8.74 -14.28 -3.63
N ASN A 156 -9.21 -15.11 -2.71
CA ASN A 156 -10.30 -16.05 -2.93
C ASN A 156 -11.30 -15.88 -1.78
N PHE A 157 -12.43 -15.23 -2.04
CA PHE A 157 -13.42 -14.95 -0.98
C PHE A 157 -14.14 -16.21 -0.48
N ARG A 158 -14.09 -17.34 -1.21
CA ARG A 158 -14.66 -18.64 -0.78
C ARG A 158 -13.66 -19.47 0.04
N LYS A 159 -12.36 -19.19 -0.09
CA LYS A 159 -11.28 -19.86 0.63
C LYS A 159 -10.29 -18.80 1.15
N PRO A 160 -10.72 -17.93 2.09
CA PRO A 160 -9.85 -16.92 2.65
C PRO A 160 -8.72 -17.58 3.46
N PRO A 161 -7.60 -16.87 3.69
CA PRO A 161 -6.56 -17.34 4.60
C PRO A 161 -7.11 -17.51 6.03
N PRO A 162 -6.40 -18.24 6.91
CA PRO A 162 -6.76 -18.30 8.32
C PRO A 162 -6.92 -16.89 8.90
N GLN A 163 -8.03 -16.67 9.59
CA GLN A 163 -8.30 -15.37 10.20
C GLN A 163 -7.39 -15.20 11.42
N PRO A 164 -6.69 -14.07 11.52
CA PRO A 164 -5.78 -13.82 12.64
C PRO A 164 -6.52 -13.29 13.87
N PHE A 165 -7.83 -13.05 13.82
CA PHE A 165 -8.66 -12.51 14.89
C PHE A 165 -10.12 -12.97 14.79
#